data_AF-A0A4Q7UYR9-F1
#
_entry.id   AF-A0A4Q7UYR9-F1
#
_cell.length_a   1.000
_cell.length_b   1.000
_cell.length_c   1.000
_cell.angle_alpha   90.00
_cell.angle_beta   90.00
_cell.angle_gamma   90.00
#
_symmetry.space_group_name_H-M   'P 1'
#
loop_
_entity.id
_entity.type
_entity.pdbx_description
1 polymer ?
#
loop_
_entity_poly.entity_id
_entity_poly.type
_entity_poly.pdbx_seq_one_letter_code
_entity_poly.pdbx_strand_id
1 'polypeptide(L)'
;MHAHQRDDIVTALRHAAHGLIARRSIDDLDHTVTQIVVAAVQTVPGADAGGISLTYGSGRIDSRSPSGDDVLRLDRLQTELHEGPCITAIDQPPENGVVVARDLAADPDASRWPAFAPHAVEYGYRAMMSVELSVKGITRAALNLYSCTPDVFDDSARFLAELFGAQAALLLYGAGHAANLTDALETRDVIGQAKGILMERFGVDEDQAFRMLVSSSQDTNVKLISVARWLVSESRTGTRAEPAERTVGGRTGAPSPAGVAPQNSRR
;
A
#
# COMPACT_ATOMS: atom_id res chain seq x y z
N MET A 1 25.79 32.39 7.78
CA MET A 1 24.81 31.30 7.96
C MET A 1 24.75 30.43 6.69
N HIS A 2 25.86 29.83 6.22
CA HIS A 2 25.93 29.39 4.81
C HIS A 2 26.70 28.11 4.45
N ALA A 3 27.52 27.52 5.34
CA ALA A 3 28.31 26.32 5.02
C ALA A 3 27.70 25.05 5.65
N HIS A 4 27.45 25.07 6.95
CA HIS A 4 26.93 23.90 7.69
C HIS A 4 25.58 23.42 7.15
N GLN A 5 24.64 24.35 6.94
CA GLN A 5 23.30 24.03 6.43
C GLN A 5 23.32 23.53 4.98
N ARG A 6 24.29 23.96 4.16
CA ARG A 6 24.49 23.40 2.81
C ARG A 6 25.03 21.98 2.87
N ASP A 7 25.98 21.72 3.77
CA ASP A 7 26.55 20.38 3.97
C ASP A 7 25.50 19.40 4.52
N ASP A 8 24.60 19.85 5.39
CA ASP A 8 23.50 19.04 5.92
C ASP A 8 22.50 18.68 4.82
N ILE A 9 22.12 19.64 3.96
CA ILE A 9 21.27 19.39 2.79
C ILE A 9 21.94 18.42 1.81
N VAL A 10 23.20 18.62 1.47
CA VAL A 10 23.94 17.74 0.55
C VAL A 10 24.09 16.33 1.15
N THR A 11 24.26 16.23 2.46
CA THR A 11 24.39 14.95 3.17
C THR A 11 23.06 14.21 3.23
N ALA A 12 21.96 14.90 3.53
CA ALA A 12 20.61 14.34 3.46
C ALA A 12 20.25 13.90 2.04
N LEU A 13 20.56 14.74 1.04
CA LEU A 13 20.38 14.44 -0.37
C LEU A 13 21.12 13.15 -0.78
N ARG A 14 22.38 13.03 -0.34
CA ARG A 14 23.25 11.90 -0.64
C ARG A 14 22.80 10.62 0.05
N HIS A 15 22.37 10.67 1.32
CA HIS A 15 21.87 9.50 2.03
C HIS A 15 20.60 8.94 1.36
N ALA A 16 19.67 9.79 0.99
CA ALA A 16 18.47 9.37 0.25
C ALA A 16 18.79 8.82 -1.15
N ALA A 17 19.76 9.42 -1.87
CA ALA A 17 20.24 8.90 -3.15
C ALA A 17 20.92 7.52 -3.02
N HIS A 18 21.66 7.28 -1.95
CA HIS A 18 22.24 5.96 -1.68
C HIS A 18 21.18 4.92 -1.29
N GLY A 19 20.14 5.30 -0.53
CA GLY A 19 18.99 4.43 -0.24
C GLY A 19 18.24 4.00 -1.51
N LEU A 20 18.11 4.89 -2.50
CA LEU A 20 17.53 4.57 -3.82
C LEU A 20 18.31 3.48 -4.58
N ILE A 21 19.63 3.42 -4.42
CA ILE A 21 20.52 2.48 -5.12
C ILE A 21 20.61 1.14 -4.38
N ALA A 22 20.44 1.13 -3.06
CA ALA A 22 20.62 -0.04 -2.19
C ALA A 22 19.38 -0.93 -2.03
N ARG A 23 18.53 -1.05 -3.07
CA ARG A 23 17.28 -1.84 -2.97
C ARG A 23 17.51 -3.29 -2.54
N ARG A 24 16.97 -3.68 -1.37
CA ARG A 24 16.71 -5.11 -1.05
C ARG A 24 15.43 -5.46 -0.26
N SER A 25 14.59 -4.54 0.24
CA SER A 25 13.26 -4.90 0.80
C SER A 25 12.30 -3.70 0.97
N ILE A 26 11.02 -3.97 1.28
CA ILE A 26 10.01 -2.93 1.63
C ILE A 26 10.37 -2.21 2.94
N ASP A 27 10.98 -2.91 3.91
CA ASP A 27 11.46 -2.31 5.17
C ASP A 27 12.48 -1.18 4.92
N ASP A 28 13.24 -1.27 3.84
CA ASP A 28 14.22 -0.27 3.41
C ASP A 28 13.56 1.02 2.90
N LEU A 29 12.37 0.90 2.29
CA LEU A 29 11.60 2.04 1.80
C LEU A 29 11.01 2.86 2.95
N ASP A 30 10.29 2.22 3.87
CA ASP A 30 9.69 2.90 5.03
C ASP A 30 10.77 3.56 5.89
N HIS A 31 11.92 2.91 6.04
CA HIS A 31 13.08 3.49 6.72
C HIS A 31 13.60 4.73 5.99
N THR A 32 13.80 4.67 4.67
CA THR A 32 14.29 5.80 3.88
C THR A 32 13.30 6.97 3.88
N VAL A 33 11.99 6.70 3.77
CA VAL A 33 10.94 7.71 3.90
C VAL A 33 10.98 8.37 5.28
N THR A 34 11.14 7.58 6.35
CA THR A 34 11.30 8.10 7.72
C THR A 34 12.49 9.05 7.80
N GLN A 35 13.64 8.68 7.22
CA GLN A 35 14.83 9.55 7.22
C GLN A 35 14.60 10.86 6.47
N ILE A 36 13.85 10.85 5.36
CA ILE A 36 13.49 12.07 4.63
C ILE A 36 12.62 12.99 5.49
N VAL A 37 11.60 12.44 6.17
CA VAL A 37 10.73 13.24 7.06
C VAL A 37 11.53 13.84 8.21
N VAL A 38 12.36 13.04 8.89
CA VAL A 38 13.22 13.51 9.99
C VAL A 38 14.15 14.62 9.51
N ALA A 39 14.81 14.44 8.36
CA ALA A 39 15.69 15.46 7.79
C ALA A 39 14.92 16.74 7.40
N ALA A 40 13.72 16.60 6.84
CA ALA A 40 12.88 17.74 6.48
C ALA A 40 12.49 18.56 7.71
N VAL A 41 11.99 17.91 8.77
CA VAL A 41 11.63 18.58 10.04
C VAL A 41 12.84 19.27 10.66
N GLN A 42 14.03 18.66 10.62
CA GLN A 42 15.24 19.25 11.20
C GLN A 42 15.84 20.40 10.37
N THR A 43 15.60 20.42 9.06
CA THR A 43 16.31 21.33 8.13
C THR A 43 15.43 22.49 7.66
N VAL A 44 14.12 22.27 7.52
CA VAL A 44 13.17 23.29 7.05
C VAL A 44 12.89 24.28 8.19
N PRO A 45 13.22 25.57 8.03
CA PRO A 45 12.95 26.57 9.06
C PRO A 45 11.47 26.61 9.44
N GLY A 46 11.22 26.59 10.76
CA GLY A 46 9.87 26.67 11.32
C GLY A 46 9.10 25.34 11.35
N ALA A 47 9.61 24.25 10.77
CA ALA A 47 8.98 22.95 10.90
C ALA A 47 9.21 22.37 12.31
N ASP A 48 8.13 22.10 13.02
CA ASP A 48 8.15 21.46 14.35
C ASP A 48 7.83 19.97 14.27
N ALA A 49 7.05 19.58 13.26
CA ALA A 49 6.60 18.21 13.03
C ALA A 49 6.33 17.95 11.55
N GLY A 50 6.19 16.68 11.16
CA GLY A 50 5.90 16.33 9.78
C GLY A 50 5.63 14.85 9.55
N GLY A 51 5.23 14.54 8.32
CA GLY A 51 4.90 13.18 7.88
C GLY A 51 4.66 13.12 6.38
N ILE A 52 4.55 11.92 5.83
CA ILE A 52 4.11 11.72 4.44
C ILE A 52 2.75 11.04 4.45
N SER A 53 1.77 11.67 3.79
CA SER A 53 0.46 11.06 3.55
C SER A 53 0.43 10.40 2.17
N LEU A 54 -0.08 9.17 2.10
CA LEU A 54 -0.23 8.38 0.86
C LEU A 54 -1.67 7.93 0.67
N THR A 55 -2.33 8.37 -0.40
CA THR A 55 -3.66 7.87 -0.77
C THR A 55 -3.55 6.78 -1.83
N TYR A 56 -4.07 5.60 -1.52
CA TYR A 56 -4.24 4.52 -2.50
C TYR A 56 -5.61 4.64 -3.20
N GLY A 57 -5.79 4.00 -4.37
CA GLY A 57 -6.97 4.12 -5.25
C GLY A 57 -8.36 3.81 -4.65
N SER A 58 -8.46 3.52 -3.35
CA SER A 58 -9.71 3.45 -2.58
C SER A 58 -10.07 4.77 -1.86
N GLY A 59 -9.23 5.80 -1.94
CA GLY A 59 -9.40 7.07 -1.23
C GLY A 59 -8.86 7.07 0.21
N ARG A 60 -8.39 5.92 0.72
CA ARG A 60 -7.80 5.81 2.05
C ARG A 60 -6.38 6.37 2.07
N ILE A 61 -6.13 7.37 2.92
CA ILE A 61 -4.79 7.86 3.25
C ILE A 61 -4.16 6.93 4.29
N ASP A 62 -2.92 6.53 4.03
CA ASP A 62 -2.01 5.88 4.95
C ASP A 62 -0.93 6.90 5.32
N SER A 63 -0.86 7.30 6.59
CA SER A 63 0.19 8.19 7.08
C SER A 63 1.44 7.36 7.31
N ARG A 64 2.50 7.70 6.59
CA ARG A 64 3.83 7.09 6.71
C ARG A 64 4.76 8.04 7.44
N SER A 65 5.45 7.48 8.42
CA SER A 65 6.50 8.15 9.19
C SER A 65 6.05 9.46 9.85
N PRO A 66 4.91 9.50 10.59
CA PRO A 66 4.55 10.69 11.34
C PRO A 66 5.61 10.93 12.43
N SER A 67 6.03 12.18 12.60
CA SER A 67 6.98 12.56 13.64
C SER A 67 6.41 12.48 15.05
N GLY A 68 5.07 12.35 15.18
CA GLY A 68 4.35 12.25 16.44
C GLY A 68 2.92 11.70 16.29
N ASP A 69 2.32 11.27 17.39
CA ASP A 69 0.95 10.73 17.44
C ASP A 69 -0.12 11.76 17.06
N ASP A 70 0.16 13.03 17.29
CA ASP A 70 -0.66 14.18 16.90
C ASP A 70 -0.69 14.38 15.39
N VAL A 71 0.45 14.29 14.70
CA VAL A 71 0.54 14.32 13.23
C VAL A 71 -0.28 13.18 12.63
N LEU A 72 -0.17 11.96 13.17
CA LEU A 72 -0.95 10.81 12.73
C LEU A 72 -2.46 11.05 12.86
N ARG A 73 -2.90 11.70 13.94
CA ARG A 73 -4.32 12.04 14.16
C ARG A 73 -4.78 13.12 13.19
N LEU A 74 -3.97 14.14 12.93
CA LEU A 74 -4.30 15.21 11.99
C LEU A 74 -4.36 14.71 10.55
N ASP A 75 -3.48 13.81 10.13
CA ASP A 75 -3.54 13.15 8.82
C ASP A 75 -4.85 12.36 8.65
N ARG A 76 -5.24 11.58 9.66
CA ARG A 76 -6.53 10.86 9.66
C ARG A 76 -7.71 11.83 9.57
N LEU A 77 -7.66 12.91 10.34
CA LEU A 77 -8.74 13.89 10.36
C LEU A 77 -8.90 14.59 9.00
N GLN A 78 -7.81 14.97 8.34
CA GLN A 78 -7.86 15.53 6.98
C GLN A 78 -8.55 14.58 5.99
N THR A 79 -8.28 13.28 6.15
CA THR A 79 -8.89 12.22 5.34
C THR A 79 -10.38 12.08 5.62
N GLU A 80 -10.77 12.02 6.89
CA GLU A 80 -12.16 11.85 7.31
C GLU A 80 -13.02 13.05 6.88
N LEU A 81 -12.49 14.26 7.06
CA LEU A 81 -13.15 15.50 6.67
C LEU A 81 -13.08 15.77 5.16
N HIS A 82 -12.19 15.08 4.44
CA HIS A 82 -11.84 15.39 3.04
C HIS A 82 -11.43 16.87 2.87
N GLU A 83 -10.71 17.40 3.85
CA GLU A 83 -10.41 18.81 3.97
C GLU A 83 -9.05 19.01 4.64
N GLY A 84 -8.32 20.03 4.23
CA GLY A 84 -7.05 20.44 4.84
C GLY A 84 -5.94 20.64 3.80
N PRO A 85 -4.82 21.26 4.20
CA PRO A 85 -3.71 21.55 3.29
C PRO A 85 -3.19 20.32 2.54
N CYS A 86 -3.11 19.16 3.19
CA CYS A 86 -2.67 17.91 2.56
C CYS A 86 -3.63 17.45 1.48
N ILE A 87 -4.94 17.47 1.76
CA ILE A 87 -5.96 17.08 0.77
C ILE A 87 -5.95 18.06 -0.39
N THR A 88 -5.86 19.36 -0.13
CA THR A 88 -5.73 20.37 -1.18
C THR A 88 -4.49 20.12 -2.05
N ALA A 89 -3.34 19.80 -1.46
CA ALA A 89 -2.12 19.49 -2.22
C ALA A 89 -2.26 18.21 -3.07
N ILE A 90 -3.06 17.23 -2.63
CA ILE A 90 -3.26 15.96 -3.35
C ILE A 90 -4.36 16.06 -4.43
N ASP A 91 -5.45 16.77 -4.12
CA ASP A 91 -6.66 16.83 -4.96
C ASP A 91 -6.66 18.01 -5.93
N GLN A 92 -6.12 19.14 -5.50
CA GLN A 92 -6.13 20.39 -6.26
C GLN A 92 -4.78 21.10 -6.13
N PRO A 93 -3.67 20.44 -6.53
CA PRO A 93 -2.35 21.02 -6.41
C PRO A 93 -2.26 22.32 -7.21
N PRO A 94 -1.71 23.40 -6.63
CA PRO A 94 -1.31 24.58 -7.39
C PRO A 94 -0.17 24.21 -8.36
N GLU A 95 0.15 25.09 -9.31
CA GLU A 95 1.18 24.81 -10.34
C GLU A 95 2.57 24.50 -9.75
N ASN A 96 2.92 25.11 -8.62
CA ASN A 96 4.16 24.83 -7.90
C ASN A 96 4.08 23.60 -6.99
N GLY A 97 2.92 22.95 -6.87
CA GLY A 97 2.71 21.77 -6.04
C GLY A 97 2.78 22.02 -4.52
N VAL A 98 2.79 23.28 -4.06
CA VAL A 98 2.94 23.62 -2.64
C VAL A 98 1.74 24.38 -2.12
N VAL A 99 1.10 23.83 -1.07
CA VAL A 99 0.02 24.47 -0.33
C VAL A 99 0.54 24.92 1.02
N VAL A 100 0.37 26.21 1.34
CA VAL A 100 0.73 26.78 2.65
C VAL A 100 -0.53 27.31 3.34
N ALA A 101 -0.69 26.90 4.60
CA ALA A 101 -1.49 27.56 5.62
C ALA A 101 -0.54 28.38 6.48
N ARG A 102 -0.66 29.71 6.43
CA ARG A 102 0.16 30.64 7.20
C ARG A 102 -0.33 30.73 8.64
N ASP A 103 -1.64 30.77 8.86
CA ASP A 103 -2.21 30.73 10.21
C ASP A 103 -3.61 30.09 10.22
N LEU A 104 -3.69 28.83 10.63
CA LEU A 104 -4.91 28.05 10.74
C LEU A 104 -5.91 28.63 11.76
N ALA A 105 -5.49 29.55 12.64
CA ALA A 105 -6.40 30.23 13.56
C ALA A 105 -6.96 31.55 13.00
N ALA A 106 -6.53 31.98 11.81
CA ALA A 106 -6.89 33.27 11.24
C ALA A 106 -7.30 33.15 9.76
N ASP A 107 -8.05 34.14 9.29
CA ASP A 107 -8.36 34.24 7.87
C ASP A 107 -7.11 34.64 7.06
N PRO A 108 -6.96 34.13 5.83
CA PRO A 108 -7.97 33.34 5.10
C PRO A 108 -7.95 31.84 5.39
N ASP A 109 -6.95 31.32 6.10
CA ASP A 109 -6.75 29.86 6.21
C ASP A 109 -7.81 29.16 7.07
N ALA A 110 -8.27 29.80 8.15
CA ALA A 110 -9.40 29.32 8.93
C ALA A 110 -10.68 29.16 8.09
N SER A 111 -10.95 30.11 7.18
CA SER A 111 -12.08 30.01 6.25
C SER A 111 -11.84 29.07 5.06
N ARG A 112 -10.58 28.84 4.66
CA ARG A 112 -10.23 27.88 3.60
C ARG A 112 -10.46 26.44 4.05
N TRP A 113 -10.21 26.15 5.33
CA TRP A 113 -10.38 24.83 5.92
C TRP A 113 -11.15 24.90 7.25
N PRO A 114 -12.46 25.23 7.21
CA PRO A 114 -13.26 25.51 8.40
C PRO A 114 -13.52 24.27 9.29
N ALA A 115 -13.47 23.05 8.75
CA ALA A 115 -13.64 21.83 9.54
C ALA A 115 -12.30 21.33 10.10
N PHE A 116 -11.22 21.45 9.33
CA PHE A 116 -9.91 20.95 9.73
C PHE A 116 -9.14 21.92 10.64
N ALA A 117 -9.11 23.21 10.29
CA ALA A 117 -8.24 24.19 10.95
C ALA A 117 -8.44 24.32 12.47
N PRO A 118 -9.68 24.33 13.01
CA PRO A 118 -9.89 24.38 14.47
C PRO A 118 -9.20 23.23 15.22
N HIS A 119 -9.26 22.02 14.66
CA HIS A 119 -8.63 20.85 15.28
C HIS A 119 -7.11 20.95 15.25
N ALA A 120 -6.52 21.38 14.13
CA ALA A 120 -5.08 21.60 14.05
C ALA A 120 -4.60 22.59 15.12
N VAL A 121 -5.36 23.66 15.34
CA VAL A 121 -5.09 24.66 16.40
C VAL A 121 -5.24 24.05 17.80
N GLU A 122 -6.23 23.19 18.03
CA GLU A 122 -6.38 22.46 19.31
C GLU A 122 -5.20 21.54 19.62
N TYR A 123 -4.60 20.94 18.59
CA TYR A 123 -3.35 20.17 18.70
C TYR A 123 -2.09 21.06 18.80
N GLY A 124 -2.24 22.39 18.78
CA GLY A 124 -1.15 23.36 18.96
C GLY A 124 -0.49 23.83 17.67
N TYR A 125 -0.92 23.34 16.50
CA TYR A 125 -0.36 23.72 15.22
C TYR A 125 -1.06 24.94 14.63
N ARG A 126 -0.27 25.94 14.26
CA ARG A 126 -0.72 27.22 13.72
C ARG A 126 -0.45 27.35 12.24
N ALA A 127 0.62 26.75 11.72
CA ALA A 127 0.91 26.76 10.29
C ALA A 127 1.15 25.34 9.76
N MET A 128 0.93 25.17 8.46
CA MET A 128 1.14 23.90 7.78
C MET A 128 1.59 24.13 6.35
N MET A 129 2.55 23.35 5.88
CA MET A 129 2.99 23.33 4.49
C MET A 129 2.89 21.90 3.94
N SER A 130 2.18 21.74 2.84
CA SER A 130 2.00 20.46 2.14
C SER A 130 2.59 20.55 0.75
N VAL A 131 3.52 19.66 0.44
CA VAL A 131 4.19 19.55 -0.85
C VAL A 131 3.69 18.29 -1.55
N GLU A 132 3.11 18.44 -2.73
CA GLU A 132 2.68 17.32 -3.56
C GLU A 132 3.89 16.45 -3.97
N LEU A 133 3.76 15.13 -3.79
CA LEU A 133 4.77 14.13 -4.16
C LEU A 133 4.32 13.26 -5.34
N SER A 134 3.12 13.51 -5.86
CA SER A 134 2.50 12.67 -6.86
C SER A 134 3.21 12.81 -8.21
N VAL A 135 3.61 11.67 -8.78
CA VAL A 135 3.99 11.57 -10.20
C VAL A 135 2.81 10.96 -10.92
N LYS A 136 2.34 11.61 -12.00
CA LYS A 136 1.09 11.30 -12.72
C LYS A 136 0.77 9.79 -12.78
N GLY A 137 -0.33 9.40 -12.12
CA GLY A 137 -1.08 8.17 -12.43
C GLY A 137 -0.89 6.95 -11.53
N ILE A 138 -0.09 6.99 -10.46
CA ILE A 138 0.17 5.77 -9.65
C ILE A 138 -0.10 5.97 -8.15
N THR A 139 0.37 7.06 -7.55
CA THR A 139 0.26 7.28 -6.10
C THR A 139 0.05 8.75 -5.83
N ARG A 140 -0.95 9.04 -4.99
CA ARG A 140 -1.30 10.39 -4.56
C ARG A 140 -0.66 10.59 -3.21
N ALA A 141 0.27 11.53 -3.11
CA ALA A 141 1.05 11.67 -1.87
C ALA A 141 1.43 13.12 -1.61
N ALA A 142 1.61 13.46 -0.34
CA ALA A 142 2.09 14.77 0.10
C ALA A 142 3.08 14.64 1.26
N LEU A 143 4.12 15.47 1.26
CA LEU A 143 4.95 15.75 2.42
C LEU A 143 4.29 16.89 3.21
N ASN A 144 3.97 16.64 4.47
CA ASN A 144 3.31 17.58 5.36
C ASN A 144 4.29 18.02 6.43
N LEU A 145 4.45 19.33 6.59
CA LEU A 145 5.23 19.96 7.67
C LEU A 145 4.32 20.88 8.46
N TYR A 146 4.36 20.76 9.78
CA TYR A 146 3.53 21.50 10.72
C TYR A 146 4.40 22.42 11.56
N SER A 147 3.85 23.56 11.97
CA SER A 147 4.47 24.47 12.91
C SER A 147 3.50 24.95 13.97
N CYS A 148 3.98 25.07 15.20
CA CYS A 148 3.29 25.72 16.31
C CYS A 148 3.27 27.26 16.16
N THR A 149 4.07 27.81 15.25
CA THR A 149 4.21 29.26 15.04
C THR A 149 3.55 29.65 13.70
N PRO A 150 2.71 30.69 13.68
CA PRO A 150 2.11 31.18 12.43
C PRO A 150 3.15 31.91 11.55
N ASP A 151 2.90 31.93 10.24
CA ASP A 151 3.63 32.68 9.20
C ASP A 151 5.15 32.40 9.15
N VAL A 152 5.57 31.16 9.48
CA VAL A 152 6.99 30.79 9.54
C VAL A 152 7.58 30.24 8.23
N PHE A 153 6.75 29.74 7.33
CA PHE A 153 7.22 29.13 6.09
C PHE A 153 7.50 30.22 5.04
N ASP A 154 8.71 30.76 5.07
CA ASP A 154 9.23 31.69 4.07
C ASP A 154 9.67 30.98 2.76
N ASP A 155 10.25 31.73 1.82
CA ASP A 155 10.72 31.16 0.54
C ASP A 155 11.85 30.14 0.72
N SER A 156 12.68 30.29 1.76
CA SER A 156 13.76 29.34 2.03
C SER A 156 13.18 28.03 2.56
N ALA A 157 12.19 28.10 3.45
CA ALA A 157 11.48 26.94 3.95
C ALA A 157 10.74 26.20 2.82
N ARG A 158 10.04 26.94 1.95
CA ARG A 158 9.41 26.39 0.75
C ARG A 158 10.40 25.64 -0.14
N PHE A 159 11.51 26.29 -0.49
CA PHE A 159 12.53 25.68 -1.36
C PHE A 159 13.11 24.38 -0.78
N LEU A 160 13.38 24.34 0.52
CA LEU A 160 13.89 23.13 1.18
C LEU A 160 12.84 22.03 1.21
N ALA A 161 11.59 22.36 1.52
CA ALA A 161 10.50 21.39 1.54
C ALA A 161 10.23 20.81 0.14
N GLU A 162 10.30 21.64 -0.91
CA GLU A 162 10.21 21.18 -2.32
C GLU A 162 11.34 20.20 -2.66
N LEU A 163 12.57 20.46 -2.18
CA LEU A 163 13.70 19.56 -2.41
C LEU A 163 13.48 18.19 -1.76
N PHE A 164 13.09 18.16 -0.47
CA PHE A 164 12.74 16.91 0.20
C PHE A 164 11.53 16.23 -0.44
N GLY A 165 10.56 17.01 -0.90
CA GLY A 165 9.40 16.52 -1.63
C GLY A 165 9.79 15.83 -2.93
N ALA A 166 10.65 16.44 -3.75
CA ALA A 166 11.16 15.83 -4.98
C ALA A 166 11.88 14.50 -4.73
N GLN A 167 12.63 14.40 -3.63
CA GLN A 167 13.30 13.16 -3.25
C GLN A 167 12.32 12.06 -2.83
N ALA A 168 11.36 12.40 -1.96
CA ALA A 168 10.33 11.47 -1.53
C ALA A 168 9.49 11.01 -2.73
N ALA A 169 9.12 11.92 -3.64
CA ALA A 169 8.40 11.62 -4.87
C ALA A 169 9.14 10.61 -5.74
N LEU A 170 10.45 10.79 -5.96
CA LEU A 170 11.26 9.85 -6.76
C LEU A 170 11.34 8.47 -6.11
N LEU A 171 11.51 8.42 -4.78
CA LEU A 171 11.56 7.19 -4.01
C LEU A 171 10.23 6.42 -4.07
N LEU A 172 9.11 7.11 -3.83
CA LEU A 172 7.76 6.56 -3.90
C LEU A 172 7.43 6.11 -5.33
N TYR A 173 7.78 6.90 -6.35
CA TYR A 173 7.59 6.53 -7.75
C TYR A 173 8.36 5.26 -8.10
N GLY A 174 9.64 5.20 -7.74
CA GLY A 174 10.46 4.03 -7.96
C GLY A 174 9.84 2.80 -7.30
N ALA A 175 9.46 2.90 -6.03
CA ALA A 175 8.87 1.80 -5.27
C ALA A 175 7.55 1.32 -5.89
N GLY A 176 6.65 2.23 -6.23
CA GLY A 176 5.39 1.92 -6.90
C GLY A 176 5.60 1.24 -8.25
N HIS A 177 6.59 1.66 -9.04
CA HIS A 177 6.91 1.03 -10.31
C HIS A 177 7.45 -0.40 -10.14
N ALA A 178 8.29 -0.64 -9.13
CA ALA A 178 8.82 -1.97 -8.82
C ALA A 178 7.72 -2.92 -8.29
N ALA A 179 6.82 -2.41 -7.45
CA ALA A 179 5.66 -3.16 -6.97
C ALA A 179 4.74 -3.55 -8.13
N ASN A 180 4.38 -2.61 -9.01
CA ASN A 180 3.55 -2.89 -10.18
C ASN A 180 4.15 -3.95 -11.11
N LEU A 181 5.48 -3.93 -11.32
CA LEU A 181 6.16 -4.95 -12.12
C LEU A 181 6.11 -6.32 -11.44
N THR A 182 6.31 -6.37 -10.12
CA THR A 182 6.23 -7.61 -9.34
C THR A 182 4.81 -8.18 -9.37
N ASP A 183 3.79 -7.35 -9.12
CA ASP A 183 2.38 -7.73 -9.20
C ASP A 183 2.01 -8.23 -10.60
N ALA A 184 2.54 -7.61 -11.66
CA ALA A 184 2.32 -8.04 -13.04
C ALA A 184 2.97 -9.40 -13.33
N LEU A 185 4.16 -9.67 -12.80
CA LEU A 185 4.84 -10.97 -12.91
C LEU A 185 4.08 -12.05 -12.15
N GLU A 186 3.69 -11.80 -10.90
CA GLU A 186 2.88 -12.75 -10.12
C GLU A 186 1.53 -13.03 -10.78
N THR A 187 0.88 -11.98 -11.32
CA THR A 187 -0.37 -12.11 -12.06
C THR A 187 -0.18 -12.97 -13.30
N ARG A 188 0.90 -12.75 -14.07
CA ARG A 188 1.24 -13.57 -15.24
C ARG A 188 1.51 -15.02 -14.86
N ASP A 189 2.24 -15.27 -13.79
CA ASP A 189 2.58 -16.62 -13.33
C ASP A 189 1.32 -17.40 -12.92
N VAL A 190 0.44 -16.79 -12.12
CA VAL A 190 -0.82 -17.42 -11.70
C VAL A 190 -1.76 -17.67 -12.88
N ILE A 191 -1.86 -16.73 -13.83
CA ILE A 191 -2.66 -16.93 -15.06
C ILE A 191 -2.04 -18.05 -15.92
N GLY A 192 -0.72 -18.12 -16.02
CA GLY A 192 -0.01 -19.20 -16.71
C GLY A 192 -0.29 -20.57 -16.11
N GLN A 193 -0.27 -20.68 -14.78
CA GLN A 193 -0.63 -21.92 -14.06
C GLN A 193 -2.08 -22.33 -14.32
N ALA A 194 -3.02 -21.37 -14.24
CA ALA A 194 -4.43 -21.62 -14.53
C ALA A 194 -4.65 -22.09 -15.97
N LYS A 195 -3.99 -21.48 -16.95
CA LYS A 195 -4.00 -21.94 -18.35
C LYS A 195 -3.50 -23.37 -18.47
N GLY A 196 -2.36 -23.70 -17.83
CA GLY A 196 -1.82 -25.05 -17.82
C GLY A 196 -2.79 -26.10 -17.26
N ILE A 197 -3.51 -25.78 -16.18
CA ILE A 197 -4.56 -26.65 -15.61
C ILE A 197 -5.70 -26.86 -16.61
N LEU A 198 -6.16 -25.81 -17.29
CA LEU A 198 -7.24 -25.93 -18.29
C LEU A 198 -6.78 -26.73 -19.53
N MET A 199 -5.56 -26.51 -20.00
CA MET A 199 -4.97 -27.24 -21.12
C MET A 199 -4.89 -28.74 -20.81
N GLU A 200 -4.43 -29.11 -19.60
CA GLU A 200 -4.36 -30.50 -19.16
C GLU A 200 -5.76 -31.12 -19.01
N ARG A 201 -6.69 -30.42 -18.35
CA ARG A 201 -8.00 -30.97 -18.02
C ARG A 201 -8.96 -31.08 -19.21
N PHE A 202 -8.85 -30.17 -20.17
CA PHE A 202 -9.78 -30.09 -21.31
C PHE A 202 -9.11 -30.41 -22.65
N GLY A 203 -7.80 -30.68 -22.67
CA GLY A 203 -7.07 -31.00 -23.91
C GLY A 203 -7.03 -29.86 -24.92
N VAL A 204 -7.13 -28.61 -24.43
CA VAL A 204 -7.19 -27.40 -25.26
C VAL A 204 -5.83 -26.74 -25.41
N ASP A 205 -5.68 -25.93 -26.45
CA ASP A 205 -4.48 -25.11 -26.62
C ASP A 205 -4.45 -23.88 -25.68
N GLU A 206 -3.32 -23.19 -25.68
CA GLU A 206 -3.04 -22.05 -24.81
C GLU A 206 -4.04 -20.88 -25.00
N ASP A 207 -4.42 -20.61 -26.26
CA ASP A 207 -5.33 -19.51 -26.62
C ASP A 207 -6.77 -19.83 -26.21
N GLN A 208 -7.19 -21.09 -26.40
CA GLN A 208 -8.47 -21.61 -25.93
C GLN A 208 -8.56 -21.55 -24.40
N ALA A 209 -7.54 -21.99 -23.68
CA ALA A 209 -7.48 -21.91 -22.22
C ALA A 209 -7.58 -20.46 -21.71
N PHE A 210 -6.89 -19.52 -22.35
CA PHE A 210 -6.98 -18.11 -21.98
C PHE A 210 -8.38 -17.54 -22.24
N ARG A 211 -9.01 -17.85 -23.38
CA ARG A 211 -10.39 -17.44 -23.67
C ARG A 211 -11.39 -17.98 -22.65
N MET A 212 -11.19 -19.19 -22.14
CA MET A 212 -12.02 -19.75 -21.07
C MET A 212 -11.92 -18.93 -19.77
N LEU A 213 -10.71 -18.51 -19.38
CA LEU A 213 -10.51 -17.62 -18.23
C LEU A 213 -11.18 -16.25 -18.43
N VAL A 214 -11.08 -15.68 -19.65
CA VAL A 214 -11.72 -14.40 -20.00
C VAL A 214 -13.23 -14.52 -19.97
N SER A 215 -13.82 -15.55 -20.58
CA SER A 215 -15.26 -15.80 -20.55
C SER A 215 -15.76 -15.93 -19.12
N SER A 216 -15.10 -16.77 -18.31
CA SER A 216 -15.46 -16.95 -16.90
C SER A 216 -15.37 -15.65 -16.11
N SER A 217 -14.35 -14.83 -16.34
CA SER A 217 -14.21 -13.49 -15.72
C SER A 217 -15.36 -12.57 -16.10
N GLN A 218 -15.77 -12.55 -17.37
CA GLN A 218 -16.86 -11.71 -17.87
C GLN A 218 -18.23 -12.18 -17.36
N ASP A 219 -18.51 -13.49 -17.45
CA ASP A 219 -19.78 -14.10 -17.06
C ASP A 219 -20.05 -13.94 -15.55
N THR A 220 -18.99 -13.90 -14.75
CA THR A 220 -19.08 -13.74 -13.28
C THR A 220 -18.86 -12.31 -12.81
N ASN A 221 -18.45 -11.39 -13.69
CA ASN A 221 -18.00 -10.04 -13.35
C ASN A 221 -16.92 -10.00 -12.25
N VAL A 222 -16.02 -11.00 -12.25
CA VAL A 222 -14.90 -11.12 -11.33
C VAL A 222 -13.60 -10.89 -12.09
N LYS A 223 -12.61 -10.24 -11.45
CA LYS A 223 -11.29 -10.01 -12.06
C LYS A 223 -10.65 -11.34 -12.48
N LEU A 224 -10.11 -11.39 -13.71
CA LEU A 224 -9.50 -12.59 -14.31
C LEU A 224 -8.44 -13.25 -13.40
N ILE A 225 -7.60 -12.46 -12.72
CA ILE A 225 -6.60 -12.98 -11.78
C ILE A 225 -7.24 -13.73 -10.60
N SER A 226 -8.42 -13.30 -10.13
CA SER A 226 -9.15 -13.99 -9.06
C SER A 226 -9.72 -15.33 -9.54
N VAL A 227 -10.21 -15.38 -10.79
CA VAL A 227 -10.65 -16.63 -11.43
C VAL A 227 -9.47 -17.60 -11.55
N ALA A 228 -8.31 -17.12 -12.00
CA ALA A 228 -7.09 -17.91 -12.10
C ALA A 228 -6.63 -18.44 -10.72
N ARG A 229 -6.64 -17.60 -9.68
CA ARG A 229 -6.31 -18.01 -8.30
C ARG A 229 -7.26 -19.09 -7.79
N TRP A 230 -8.57 -18.91 -8.01
CA TRP A 230 -9.57 -19.90 -7.63
C TRP A 230 -9.30 -21.25 -8.30
N LEU A 231 -9.05 -21.26 -9.61
CA LEU A 231 -8.76 -22.49 -10.35
C LEU A 231 -7.49 -23.21 -9.86
N VAL A 232 -6.42 -22.44 -9.59
CA VAL A 232 -5.17 -22.98 -9.04
C VAL A 232 -5.36 -23.53 -7.61
N SER A 233 -6.27 -22.96 -6.83
CA SER A 233 -6.58 -23.47 -5.49
C SER A 233 -7.37 -24.79 -5.53
N GLU A 234 -8.36 -24.90 -6.42
CA GLU A 234 -9.18 -26.09 -6.61
C GLU A 234 -8.37 -27.30 -7.10
N SER A 235 -7.43 -27.08 -8.02
CA SER A 235 -6.58 -28.17 -8.53
C SER A 235 -5.70 -28.77 -7.43
N ARG A 236 -5.22 -27.94 -6.49
CA ARG A 236 -4.41 -28.39 -5.34
C ARG A 236 -5.20 -29.22 -4.32
N THR A 237 -6.49 -28.93 -4.15
CA THR A 237 -7.38 -29.72 -3.29
C THR A 237 -7.87 -31.01 -3.96
N GLY A 238 -8.01 -31.02 -5.29
CA GLY A 238 -8.41 -32.19 -6.06
C GLY A 238 -7.37 -33.31 -6.15
N THR A 239 -6.07 -33.02 -5.95
CA THR A 239 -4.99 -34.03 -6.01
C THR A 239 -4.81 -34.83 -4.70
N ARG A 240 -5.53 -34.53 -3.61
CA ARG A 240 -5.35 -35.17 -2.28
C ARG A 240 -6.44 -36.19 -1.87
N ALA A 241 -7.23 -36.73 -2.80
CA ALA A 241 -8.04 -37.94 -2.61
C ALA A 241 -7.95 -38.77 -3.90
N GLU A 242 -7.42 -39.99 -3.97
CA GLU A 242 -7.74 -41.23 -3.24
C GLU A 242 -6.55 -42.22 -3.24
N PRO A 243 -6.46 -43.16 -2.27
CA PRO A 243 -6.04 -44.53 -2.56
C PRO A 243 -7.26 -45.44 -2.66
N ALA A 244 -7.40 -46.09 -3.80
CA ALA A 244 -8.47 -47.01 -4.16
C ALA A 244 -8.42 -48.33 -3.35
N GLU A 245 -9.54 -48.70 -2.71
CA GLU A 245 -9.84 -50.10 -2.41
C GLU A 245 -10.75 -50.68 -3.49
N ARG A 246 -10.13 -51.33 -4.48
CA ARG A 246 -10.82 -52.29 -5.34
C ARG A 246 -10.82 -53.65 -4.66
N THR A 247 -11.93 -54.03 -4.03
CA THR A 247 -12.20 -55.44 -3.72
C THR A 247 -13.10 -56.02 -4.80
N VAL A 248 -12.50 -56.78 -5.72
CA VAL A 248 -13.21 -57.64 -6.68
C VAL A 248 -13.62 -58.93 -5.97
N GLY A 249 -14.91 -59.27 -6.07
CA GLY A 249 -15.48 -60.50 -5.51
C GLY A 249 -15.11 -61.76 -6.29
N GLY A 250 -14.90 -62.84 -5.54
CA GLY A 250 -14.89 -64.22 -6.04
C GLY A 250 -15.95 -65.05 -5.31
N ARG A 251 -16.97 -65.52 -6.03
CA ARG A 251 -17.83 -66.67 -5.65
C ARG A 251 -17.01 -67.94 -5.96
N THR A 252 -16.97 -69.00 -5.16
CA THR A 252 -18.03 -70.02 -4.99
C THR A 252 -17.59 -71.04 -3.91
N GLY A 253 -18.55 -71.59 -3.14
CA GLY A 253 -18.32 -72.80 -2.34
C GLY A 253 -19.21 -72.92 -1.09
N ALA A 254 -20.40 -73.49 -1.24
CA ALA A 254 -21.19 -74.11 -0.15
C ALA A 254 -21.04 -75.65 -0.29
N PRO A 255 -21.37 -76.52 0.71
CA PRO A 255 -22.24 -76.27 1.86
C PRO A 255 -21.78 -76.82 3.24
N SER A 256 -22.57 -76.45 4.26
CA SER A 256 -22.66 -76.95 5.64
C SER A 256 -22.77 -78.49 5.76
N PRO A 257 -22.54 -79.15 6.92
CA PRO A 257 -23.48 -79.03 8.05
C PRO A 257 -22.93 -79.17 9.49
N ALA A 258 -23.80 -78.78 10.42
CA ALA A 258 -24.01 -79.36 11.77
C ALA A 258 -23.05 -79.02 12.92
N GLY A 259 -23.62 -78.30 13.91
CA GLY A 259 -23.84 -78.92 15.21
C GLY A 259 -23.15 -78.28 16.44
N VAL A 260 -23.96 -78.12 17.48
CA VAL A 260 -23.62 -78.10 18.92
C VAL A 260 -23.32 -76.72 19.56
N ALA A 261 -24.39 -76.13 20.10
CA ALA A 261 -24.36 -75.52 21.45
C ALA A 261 -24.36 -76.69 22.48
N PRO A 262 -23.89 -76.57 23.75
CA PRO A 262 -24.33 -75.49 24.66
C PRO A 262 -23.38 -75.08 25.84
N GLN A 263 -23.85 -74.10 26.61
CA GLN A 263 -23.71 -73.92 28.07
C GLN A 263 -22.33 -73.69 28.75
N ASN A 264 -22.18 -72.53 29.41
CA ASN A 264 -22.09 -72.38 30.89
C ASN A 264 -21.88 -70.89 31.22
N SER A 265 -22.78 -70.18 31.89
CA SER A 265 -23.19 -70.22 33.30
C SER A 265 -22.26 -69.46 34.27
N ARG A 266 -22.85 -68.42 34.87
CA ARG A 266 -22.69 -67.92 36.26
C ARG A 266 -21.30 -67.48 36.74
N ARG A 267 -21.14 -66.19 36.98
CA ARG A 267 -21.42 -65.55 38.28
C ARG A 267 -21.53 -64.04 38.14
#